data_AF-A0A5D3YLT0-F1
#
_entry.id   AF-A0A5D3YLT0-F1
#
_cell.length_a   1.000
_cell.length_b   1.000
_cell.length_c   1.000
_cell.angle_alpha   90.00
_cell.angle_beta   90.00
_cell.angle_gamma   90.00
#
_symmetry.space_group_name_H-M   'P 1'
#
loop_
_entity.id
_entity.type
_entity.pdbx_description
1 polymer ?
#
loop_
_entity_poly.entity_id
_entity_poly.type
_entity_poly.pdbx_seq_one_letter_code
_entity_poly.pdbx_strand_id
1 'polypeptide(L)'
;MSNNELKIDERTHSRVLSATERLKHALFALFLGFILINIIGFWMFPGPGIFGLYMFSSAHHTVAFISDIVNIAVIALLAICFIYGWFRGQYFIDRLKTYLSYWKFW
;
A
#
# COMPACT_ATOMS: atom_id res chain seq x y z
N MET A 1 12.19 37.15 -38.13
CA MET A 1 11.67 35.89 -37.56
C MET A 1 12.22 35.77 -36.15
N SER A 2 11.35 35.88 -35.14
CA SER A 2 11.72 35.82 -33.72
C SER A 2 12.18 34.40 -33.37
N ASN A 3 13.42 34.27 -32.87
CA ASN A 3 13.89 33.06 -32.21
C ASN A 3 13.12 32.91 -30.89
N ASN A 4 11.96 32.27 -30.94
CA ASN A 4 11.25 31.85 -29.74
C ASN A 4 11.99 30.64 -29.15
N GLU A 5 12.97 30.91 -28.30
CA GLU A 5 13.51 29.92 -27.38
C GLU A 5 12.34 29.41 -26.52
N LEU A 6 11.94 28.15 -26.74
CA LEU A 6 11.02 27.46 -25.85
C LEU A 6 11.68 27.40 -24.47
N LYS A 7 11.29 28.31 -23.58
CA LYS A 7 11.65 28.26 -22.16
C LYS A 7 10.92 27.08 -21.54
N ILE A 8 11.52 25.90 -21.66
CA ILE A 8 11.07 24.71 -20.94
C ILE A 8 11.32 25.00 -19.46
N ASP A 9 10.25 25.27 -18.72
CA ASP A 9 10.32 25.52 -17.28
C ASP A 9 10.69 24.21 -16.57
N GLU A 10 11.97 24.06 -16.23
CA GLU A 10 12.55 22.92 -15.53
C GLU A 10 11.87 22.64 -14.18
N ARG A 11 11.12 23.60 -13.62
CA ARG A 11 10.34 23.40 -12.38
C ARG A 11 9.16 22.45 -12.57
N THR A 12 8.70 22.27 -13.80
CA THR A 12 7.57 21.40 -14.15
C THR A 12 8.02 20.00 -14.61
N HIS A 13 9.31 19.84 -14.89
CA HIS A 13 9.89 18.59 -15.34
C HIS A 13 10.26 17.74 -14.12
N SER A 14 9.28 17.08 -13.50
CA SER A 14 9.58 16.05 -12.51
C SER A 14 10.42 14.98 -13.19
N ARG A 15 11.68 14.83 -12.76
CA ARG A 15 12.59 13.80 -13.27
C ARG A 15 11.85 12.48 -13.34
N VAL A 16 11.77 11.87 -14.53
CA VAL A 16 11.17 10.55 -14.68
C VAL A 16 11.94 9.61 -13.76
N LEU A 17 11.28 9.13 -12.70
CA LEU A 17 11.92 8.28 -11.72
C LEU A 17 12.58 7.09 -12.41
N SER A 18 13.84 6.85 -12.05
CA SER A 18 14.57 5.69 -12.52
C SER A 18 13.86 4.39 -12.11
N ALA A 19 14.06 3.30 -12.86
CA ALA A 19 13.45 2.00 -12.53
C ALA A 19 13.78 1.56 -11.09
N THR A 20 14.98 1.88 -10.61
CA THR A 20 15.43 1.58 -9.25
C THR A 20 14.68 2.39 -8.19
N GLU A 21 14.40 3.67 -8.44
CA GLU A 21 13.61 4.49 -7.52
C GLU A 21 12.15 4.04 -7.48
N ARG A 22 11.56 3.69 -8.64
CA ARG A 22 10.21 3.12 -8.70
C ARG A 22 10.11 1.81 -7.92
N LEU A 23 11.12 0.94 -8.02
CA LEU A 23 11.19 -0.29 -7.24
C LEU A 23 11.28 -0.01 -5.74
N LYS A 24 12.12 0.95 -5.32
CA LYS A 24 12.20 1.37 -3.92
C LYS A 24 10.84 1.87 -3.42
N HIS A 25 10.15 2.68 -4.20
CA HIS A 25 8.83 3.17 -3.81
C HIS A 25 7.77 2.07 -3.78
N ALA A 26 7.79 1.13 -4.72
CA ALA A 26 6.89 -0.02 -4.73
C ALA A 26 7.11 -0.92 -3.51
N LEU A 27 8.37 -1.22 -3.15
CA LEU A 27 8.70 -1.98 -1.95
C LEU A 27 8.30 -1.25 -0.67
N PHE A 28 8.54 0.06 -0.61
CA PHE A 28 8.18 0.87 0.56
C PHE A 28 6.65 0.98 0.71
N ALA A 29 5.94 1.13 -0.40
CA ALA A 29 4.48 1.13 -0.43
C ALA A 29 3.90 -0.22 -0.02
N LEU A 30 4.51 -1.33 -0.45
CA LEU A 30 4.13 -2.68 -0.02
C LEU A 30 4.35 -2.87 1.48
N PHE A 31 5.50 -2.42 2.00
CA PHE A 31 5.80 -2.48 3.43
C PHE A 31 4.82 -1.64 4.27
N LEU A 32 4.54 -0.41 3.86
CA LEU A 32 3.56 0.44 4.55
C LEU A 32 2.13 -0.14 4.44
N GLY A 33 1.76 -0.73 3.29
CA GLY A 33 0.49 -1.42 3.10
C GLY A 33 0.35 -2.61 4.03
N PHE A 34 1.42 -3.39 4.20
CA PHE A 34 1.45 -4.50 5.15
C PHE A 34 1.25 -4.02 6.60
N ILE A 35 1.92 -2.95 7.02
CA ILE A 35 1.71 -2.37 8.36
C ILE A 35 0.26 -1.92 8.52
N LEU A 36 -0.31 -1.24 7.51
CA LEU A 36 -1.67 -0.73 7.57
C LEU A 36 -2.69 -1.87 7.75
N ILE A 37 -2.54 -2.96 7.01
CA ILE A 37 -3.39 -4.16 7.14
C ILE A 37 -3.31 -4.73 8.56
N ASN A 38 -2.11 -4.81 9.15
CA ASN A 38 -1.95 -5.33 10.50
C ASN A 38 -2.59 -4.42 11.55
N ILE A 39 -2.46 -3.09 11.42
CA ILE A 39 -3.11 -2.14 12.33
C ILE A 39 -4.63 -2.23 12.21
N ILE A 40 -5.17 -2.25 10.99
CA ILE A 40 -6.62 -2.41 10.75
C ILE A 40 -7.10 -3.75 11.33
N GLY A 41 -6.34 -4.82 11.09
CA GLY A 41 -6.61 -6.16 11.59
C GLY A 41 -6.66 -6.24 13.11
N PHE A 42 -5.72 -5.56 13.78
CA PHE A 42 -5.69 -5.46 15.23
C PHE A 42 -6.93 -4.76 15.79
N TRP A 43 -7.36 -3.66 15.16
CA TRP A 43 -8.55 -2.91 15.60
C TRP A 43 -9.87 -3.59 15.27
N MET A 44 -9.98 -4.24 14.11
CA MET A 44 -11.19 -4.96 13.71
C MET A 44 -11.38 -6.28 14.46
N PHE A 45 -10.27 -6.92 14.87
CA PHE A 45 -10.27 -8.21 15.56
C PHE A 45 -9.37 -8.14 16.80
N PRO A 46 -9.81 -7.41 17.86
CA PRO A 46 -9.03 -7.29 19.08
C PRO A 46 -8.81 -8.68 19.70
N GLY A 47 -7.54 -9.06 19.89
CA GLY A 47 -7.14 -10.37 20.36
C GLY A 47 -6.14 -11.02 19.39
N PRO A 48 -6.49 -12.10 18.68
CA PRO A 48 -5.53 -12.87 17.89
C PRO A 48 -5.13 -12.15 16.57
N GLY A 49 -5.75 -11.00 16.26
CA GLY A 49 -5.53 -10.23 15.04
C GLY A 49 -5.95 -10.99 13.78
N ILE A 50 -5.51 -10.51 12.61
CA ILE A 50 -5.70 -11.23 11.32
C ILE A 50 -5.10 -12.64 11.39
N PHE A 51 -4.00 -12.82 12.13
CA PHE A 51 -3.37 -14.12 12.34
C PHE A 51 -4.29 -15.12 13.06
N GLY A 52 -5.18 -14.62 13.91
CA GLY A 52 -6.24 -15.42 14.53
C GLY A 52 -7.22 -16.02 13.53
N LEU A 53 -7.66 -15.23 12.55
CA LEU A 53 -8.55 -15.74 11.50
C LEU A 53 -7.90 -16.89 10.73
N TYR A 54 -6.60 -16.79 10.43
CA TYR A 54 -5.83 -17.88 9.83
C TYR A 54 -5.77 -19.14 10.71
N MET A 55 -5.65 -18.99 12.03
CA MET A 55 -5.60 -20.12 12.96
C MET A 55 -6.98 -20.77 13.14
N PHE A 56 -8.05 -19.98 13.26
CA PHE A 56 -9.43 -20.47 13.44
C PHE A 56 -10.04 -21.04 12.15
N SER A 57 -9.54 -20.62 10.98
CA SER A 57 -9.82 -21.22 9.66
C SER A 57 -9.73 -22.74 9.64
N SER A 58 -8.81 -23.30 10.43
CA SER A 58 -8.54 -24.75 10.45
C SER A 58 -9.58 -25.56 11.22
N ALA A 59 -10.43 -24.92 12.04
CA ALA A 59 -11.31 -25.61 12.99
C ALA A 59 -12.76 -25.79 12.48
N HIS A 60 -13.24 -24.95 11.56
CA HIS A 60 -14.62 -25.01 11.07
C HIS A 60 -14.70 -24.61 9.58
N HIS A 61 -15.39 -25.41 8.76
CA HIS A 61 -15.54 -25.19 7.31
C HIS A 61 -16.05 -23.79 6.92
N THR A 62 -16.93 -23.19 7.73
CA THR A 62 -17.44 -21.82 7.49
C THR A 62 -16.39 -20.76 7.76
N VAL A 63 -15.50 -20.99 8.73
CA VAL A 63 -14.39 -20.07 9.07
C VAL A 63 -13.28 -20.18 8.02
N ALA A 64 -13.09 -21.35 7.41
CA ALA A 64 -12.15 -21.53 6.30
C ALA A 64 -12.50 -20.64 5.10
N PHE A 65 -13.77 -20.62 4.68
CA PHE A 65 -14.22 -19.79 3.56
C PHE A 65 -14.02 -18.28 3.82
N ILE A 66 -14.31 -17.82 5.04
CA ILE A 66 -14.11 -16.42 5.42
C ILE A 66 -12.61 -16.07 5.44
N SER A 67 -11.77 -16.97 5.97
CA SER A 67 -10.32 -16.79 6.00
C SER A 67 -9.73 -16.69 4.59
N ASP A 68 -10.18 -17.53 3.66
CA ASP A 68 -9.71 -17.49 2.27
C ASP A 68 -10.07 -16.17 1.58
N ILE A 69 -11.31 -15.66 1.77
CA ILE A 69 -11.72 -14.37 1.23
C ILE A 69 -10.87 -13.23 1.79
N VAL A 70 -10.62 -13.23 3.10
CA VAL A 70 -9.79 -12.22 3.77
C VAL A 70 -8.36 -12.28 3.23
N ASN A 71 -7.80 -13.47 3.04
CA ASN A 71 -6.45 -13.65 2.49
C ASN A 71 -6.34 -13.11 1.05
N ILE A 72 -7.33 -13.43 0.20
CA ILE A 72 -7.40 -12.88 -1.16
C ILE A 72 -7.49 -11.34 -1.13
N ALA A 73 -8.32 -10.77 -0.26
CA ALA A 73 -8.44 -9.32 -0.13
C ALA A 73 -7.14 -8.66 0.33
N VAL A 74 -6.43 -9.27 1.29
CA VAL A 74 -5.12 -8.80 1.78
C VAL A 74 -4.09 -8.84 0.66
N ILE A 75 -3.99 -9.94 -0.07
CA ILE A 75 -3.04 -10.08 -1.19
C ILE A 75 -3.36 -9.07 -2.29
N ALA A 76 -4.64 -8.91 -2.65
CA ALA A 76 -5.06 -7.93 -3.64
C ALA A 76 -4.70 -6.50 -3.22
N LEU A 77 -4.90 -6.15 -1.95
CA LEU A 77 -4.55 -4.82 -1.43
C LEU A 77 -3.03 -4.57 -1.45
N LEU A 78 -2.22 -5.58 -1.11
CA LEU A 78 -0.76 -5.48 -1.21
C LEU A 78 -0.30 -5.35 -2.66
N ALA A 79 -0.91 -6.07 -3.59
CA ALA A 79 -0.62 -5.95 -5.03
C ALA A 79 -0.97 -4.55 -5.54
N ILE A 80 -2.11 -3.99 -5.14
CA ILE A 80 -2.50 -2.60 -5.44
C ILE A 80 -1.45 -1.64 -4.86
N CYS A 81 -1.02 -1.82 -3.61
CA CYS A 81 0.00 -0.96 -3.01
C CYS A 81 1.33 -1.01 -3.78
N PHE A 82 1.73 -2.18 -4.27
CA PHE A 82 2.92 -2.35 -5.09
C PHE A 82 2.79 -1.62 -6.43
N ILE A 83 1.68 -1.83 -7.15
CA ILE A 83 1.41 -1.20 -8.46
C ILE A 83 1.33 0.32 -8.30
N TYR A 84 0.59 0.82 -7.32
CA TYR A 84 0.49 2.25 -7.06
C TYR A 84 1.81 2.83 -6.57
N GLY A 85 2.58 2.14 -5.74
CA GLY A 85 3.93 2.55 -5.36
C GLY A 85 4.87 2.64 -6.57
N TRP A 86 4.71 1.77 -7.56
CA TRP A 86 5.49 1.79 -8.80
C TRP A 86 5.16 2.98 -9.70
N PHE A 87 3.86 3.28 -9.89
CA PHE A 87 3.41 4.33 -10.82
C PHE A 87 3.29 5.72 -10.19
N ARG A 88 2.79 5.82 -8.95
CA ARG A 88 2.57 7.09 -8.24
C ARG A 88 3.74 7.46 -7.32
N GLY A 89 4.66 6.52 -7.04
CA GLY A 89 5.90 6.79 -6.31
C GLY A 89 5.66 7.42 -4.94
N GLN A 90 6.36 8.54 -4.70
CA GLN A 90 6.35 9.26 -3.43
C GLN A 90 4.98 9.80 -3.02
N TYR A 91 4.16 10.26 -3.97
CA TYR A 91 2.81 10.77 -3.66
C TYR A 91 1.93 9.71 -2.97
N PHE A 92 2.00 8.46 -3.44
CA PHE A 92 1.23 7.37 -2.85
C PHE A 92 1.77 6.99 -1.46
N ILE A 93 3.09 6.97 -1.30
CA ILE A 93 3.74 6.71 -0.01
C ILE A 93 3.32 7.74 1.04
N ASP A 94 3.29 9.03 0.70
CA ASP A 94 2.93 10.08 1.64
C ASP A 94 1.44 10.02 2.02
N ARG A 95 0.56 9.65 1.07
CA ARG A 95 -0.83 9.28 1.40
C ARG A 95 -0.89 8.09 2.35
N LEU A 96 -0.13 7.02 2.08
CA LEU A 96 -0.15 5.82 2.92
C LEU A 96 0.33 6.09 4.35
N LYS A 97 1.35 6.93 4.51
CA LYS A 97 1.81 7.41 5.83
C LYS A 97 0.73 8.20 6.56
N THR A 98 0.02 9.07 5.85
CA THR A 98 -1.11 9.83 6.42
C THR A 98 -2.25 8.92 6.84
N TYR A 99 -2.57 7.89 6.05
CA TYR A 99 -3.56 6.88 6.46
C TYR A 99 -3.10 6.08 7.67
N LEU A 100 -1.82 5.67 7.70
CA LEU A 100 -1.23 4.98 8.85
C LEU A 100 -1.27 5.82 10.12
N SER A 101 -0.99 7.12 10.04
CA SER A 101 -1.06 7.99 11.22
C SER A 101 -2.48 8.11 11.73
N TYR A 102 -3.49 8.21 10.85
CA TYR A 102 -4.90 8.22 11.24
C TYR A 102 -5.30 6.95 12.02
N TRP A 103 -4.86 5.79 11.55
CA TRP A 103 -5.16 4.50 12.18
C TRP A 103 -4.36 4.19 13.45
N LYS A 104 -3.25 4.93 13.70
CA LYS A 104 -2.43 4.76 14.91
C LYS A 104 -3.09 5.38 16.17
N PHE A 105 -4.00 6.34 15.99
CA PHE A 105 -4.63 7.12 17.08
C PHE A 105 -6.09 6.77 17.36
N TRP A 106 -6.69 5.92 16.53
CA TRP A 106 -7.87 5.15 16.92
C TRP A 106 -7.40 3.91 17.66
#